data_AF-A0A953H4Z4-F1
#
_entry.id   AF-A0A953H4Z4-F1
#
_cell.length_a   1.000
_cell.length_b   1.000
_cell.length_c   1.000
_cell.angle_alpha   90.00
_cell.angle_beta   90.00
_cell.angle_gamma   90.00
#
_symmetry.space_group_name_H-M   'P 1'
#
loop_
_entity.id
_entity.type
_entity.pdbx_description
1 polymer ?
#
loop_
_entity_poly.entity_id
_entity_poly.type
_entity_poly.pdbx_seq_one_letter_code
_entity_poly.pdbx_strand_id
1 'polypeptide(L)'
;MYTTQNNYRDLEILFKLVGVLSAVQDGHYPTNPAKGCFQGDPVYFDPENTSHLRDFYNQLMGLMDAAPDALFKCVYMQQLALLNQQACHPTPVV
;
A
#
# COMPACT_ATOMS: atom_id res chain seq x y z
N MET A 1 25.72 -7.70 1.99
CA MET A 1 24.91 -8.66 1.20
C MET A 1 23.60 -8.89 1.96
N TYR A 2 22.60 -8.01 1.82
CA TYR A 2 21.35 -8.01 2.62
C TYR A 2 20.13 -7.43 1.86
N THR A 3 20.18 -7.33 0.53
CA THR A 3 19.29 -6.42 -0.22
C THR A 3 18.06 -7.07 -0.83
N THR A 4 18.07 -8.36 -1.16
CA THR A 4 16.95 -9.01 -1.86
C THR A 4 15.79 -9.37 -0.93
N GLN A 5 16.06 -9.92 0.26
CA GLN A 5 15.00 -10.43 1.14
C GLN A 5 14.16 -9.32 1.79
N ASN A 6 14.76 -8.18 2.12
CA ASN A 6 14.03 -7.00 2.60
C ASN A 6 13.14 -6.38 1.51
N ASN A 7 13.58 -6.39 0.24
CA ASN A 7 12.77 -5.86 -0.85
C ASN A 7 11.47 -6.67 -1.09
N TYR A 8 11.50 -8.00 -0.97
CA TYR A 8 10.28 -8.81 -1.13
C TYR A 8 9.27 -8.56 -0.02
N ARG A 9 9.74 -8.41 1.23
CA ARG A 9 8.89 -8.08 2.38
C ARG A 9 8.28 -6.69 2.26
N ASP A 10 9.08 -5.70 1.85
CA ASP A 10 8.62 -4.33 1.59
C ASP A 10 7.51 -4.32 0.52
N LEU A 11 7.70 -5.05 -0.58
CA LEU A 11 6.68 -5.20 -1.63
C LEU A 11 5.41 -5.89 -1.13
N GLU A 12 5.53 -6.96 -0.34
CA GLU A 12 4.38 -7.65 0.23
C GLU A 12 3.54 -6.71 1.12
N ILE A 13 4.21 -5.89 1.94
CA ILE A 13 3.55 -4.92 2.82
C ILE A 13 2.87 -3.81 1.99
N LEU A 14 3.51 -3.35 0.91
CA LEU A 14 2.91 -2.39 -0.02
C LEU A 14 1.66 -2.95 -0.69
N PHE A 15 1.66 -4.20 -1.14
CA PHE A 15 0.46 -4.84 -1.71
C PHE A 15 -0.67 -4.93 -0.68
N LYS A 16 -0.35 -5.27 0.58
CA LYS A 16 -1.34 -5.27 1.67
C LYS A 16 -1.89 -3.86 1.92
N LEU A 17 -1.05 -2.84 1.91
CA LEU A 17 -1.45 -1.44 2.08
C LEU A 17 -2.42 -1.01 0.96
N VAL A 18 -2.07 -1.29 -0.30
CA VAL A 18 -2.93 -1.00 -1.45
C VAL A 18 -4.25 -1.74 -1.33
N GLY A 19 -4.24 -3.03 -0.96
CA GLY A 19 -5.47 -3.81 -0.77
C GLY A 19 -6.42 -3.23 0.28
N VAL A 20 -5.89 -2.77 1.42
CA VAL A 20 -6.67 -2.12 2.48
C VAL A 20 -7.28 -0.79 1.99
N LEU A 21 -6.50 0.03 1.27
CA LEU A 21 -6.97 1.29 0.72
C LEU A 21 -8.05 1.08 -0.36
N SER A 22 -7.83 0.16 -1.29
CA SER A 22 -8.79 -0.17 -2.34
C SER A 22 -10.10 -0.72 -1.77
N ALA A 23 -10.04 -1.60 -0.77
CA ALA A 23 -11.24 -2.13 -0.13
C ALA A 23 -12.12 -1.01 0.44
N VAL A 24 -11.53 -0.09 1.22
CA VAL A 24 -12.27 1.04 1.81
C VAL A 24 -12.76 2.01 0.74
N GLN A 25 -11.97 2.29 -0.29
CA GLN A 25 -12.37 3.12 -1.42
C GLN A 25 -13.59 2.55 -2.16
N ASP A 26 -13.66 1.22 -2.28
CA ASP A 26 -14.79 0.51 -2.90
C ASP A 26 -15.97 0.31 -1.92
N GLY A 27 -15.87 0.80 -0.68
CA GLY A 27 -16.90 0.68 0.35
C GLY A 27 -16.91 -0.67 1.09
N HIS A 28 -15.91 -1.51 0.88
CA HIS A 28 -15.75 -2.80 1.54
C HIS A 28 -14.95 -2.69 2.84
N TYR A 29 -15.32 -3.52 3.81
CA TYR A 29 -14.55 -3.60 5.05
C TYR A 29 -13.16 -4.20 4.77
N PRO A 30 -12.06 -3.56 5.19
CA PRO A 30 -10.73 -4.01 4.85
C PRO A 30 -10.38 -5.30 5.59
N THR A 31 -10.03 -6.34 4.84
CA THR A 31 -9.57 -7.61 5.39
C THR A 31 -8.25 -7.39 6.13
N ASN A 32 -8.18 -7.75 7.40
CA ASN A 32 -6.96 -7.64 8.18
C ASN A 32 -5.98 -8.77 7.81
N PRO A 33 -4.84 -8.50 7.15
CA PRO A 33 -3.92 -9.56 6.74
C PRO A 33 -3.22 -10.27 7.91
N ALA A 34 -3.21 -9.67 9.11
CA ALA A 34 -2.62 -10.27 10.30
C ALA A 34 -3.62 -11.14 11.09
N LYS A 35 -4.92 -10.84 11.01
CA LYS A 35 -5.95 -11.58 11.74
C LYS A 35 -6.76 -12.55 10.85
N GLY A 36 -6.77 -12.35 9.54
CA GLY A 36 -7.61 -13.12 8.60
C GLY A 36 -9.06 -12.62 8.57
N CYS A 37 -9.93 -13.32 7.84
CA CYS A 37 -11.37 -13.04 7.81
C CYS A 37 -12.08 -13.76 8.97
N PHE A 38 -12.86 -13.04 9.76
CA PHE A 38 -13.73 -13.62 10.78
C PHE A 38 -15.19 -13.62 10.31
N GLN A 39 -15.96 -14.63 10.72
CA GLN A 39 -17.40 -14.71 10.40
C GLN A 39 -18.23 -13.53 10.96
N GLY A 40 -17.68 -12.74 11.88
CA GLY A 40 -18.31 -11.55 12.44
C GLY A 40 -17.83 -10.24 11.84
N ASP A 41 -16.90 -10.26 10.87
CA ASP A 41 -16.42 -9.02 10.27
C ASP A 41 -17.52 -8.38 9.41
N PRO A 42 -17.67 -7.05 9.47
CA PRO A 42 -18.57 -6.33 8.59
C PRO A 42 -18.24 -6.62 7.12
N VAL A 43 -19.25 -6.64 6.26
CA VAL A 43 -19.04 -6.77 4.80
C VAL A 43 -18.66 -5.41 4.19
N TYR A 44 -19.24 -4.34 4.72
CA TYR A 44 -19.08 -2.97 4.22
C TYR A 44 -18.39 -2.07 5.23
N PHE A 45 -17.60 -1.15 4.70
CA PHE A 45 -17.02 -0.08 5.48
C PHE A 45 -18.07 0.98 5.76
N ASP A 46 -18.04 1.52 6.97
CA ASP A 46 -18.98 2.55 7.40
C ASP A 46 -18.13 3.72 7.93
N PRO A 47 -18.11 4.86 7.22
CA PRO A 47 -17.30 6.01 7.59
C PRO A 47 -17.83 6.74 8.83
N GLU A 48 -19.06 6.48 9.26
CA GLU A 48 -19.65 7.05 10.49
C GLU A 48 -19.37 6.16 11.71
N ASN A 49 -19.05 4.88 11.49
CA ASN A 49 -18.71 3.95 12.55
C ASN A 49 -17.26 4.16 13.04
N THR A 50 -17.13 4.67 14.26
CA THR A 50 -15.82 4.94 14.88
C THR A 50 -14.95 3.68 15.04
N SER A 51 -15.55 2.50 15.18
CA SER A 51 -14.79 1.24 15.25
C SER A 51 -14.15 0.92 13.90
N HIS A 52 -14.88 1.09 12.80
CA HIS A 52 -14.36 0.86 11.45
C HIS A 52 -13.20 1.80 11.13
N LEU A 53 -13.34 3.09 11.47
CA LEU A 53 -12.28 4.08 11.31
C LEU A 53 -11.03 3.73 12.13
N ARG A 54 -11.21 3.30 13.38
CA ARG A 54 -10.11 2.90 14.26
C ARG A 54 -9.39 1.66 13.71
N ASP A 55 -10.14 0.66 13.28
CA ASP A 55 -9.55 -0.57 12.74
C ASP A 55 -8.80 -0.32 11.43
N PHE A 56 -9.36 0.51 10.55
CA PHE A 56 -8.69 0.95 9.33
C PHE A 56 -7.40 1.72 9.65
N TYR A 57 -7.44 2.69 10.57
CA TYR A 57 -6.26 3.44 10.99
C TYR A 57 -5.17 2.53 11.57
N ASN A 58 -5.53 1.60 12.46
CA ASN A 58 -4.60 0.67 13.06
C ASN A 58 -3.93 -0.25 12.02
N GLN A 59 -4.71 -0.72 11.03
CA GLN A 59 -4.17 -1.53 9.94
C GLN A 59 -3.20 -0.73 9.07
N LEU A 60 -3.55 0.50 8.70
CA LEU A 60 -2.67 1.38 7.92
C LEU A 60 -1.37 1.68 8.66
N MET A 61 -1.46 2.12 9.92
CA MET A 61 -0.28 2.43 10.72
C MET A 61 0.60 1.20 10.92
N GLY A 62 0.01 0.04 11.22
CA GLY A 62 0.78 -1.20 11.39
C GLY A 62 1.53 -1.63 10.12
N LEU A 63 0.93 -1.42 8.94
CA LEU A 63 1.60 -1.69 7.65
C LEU A 63 2.70 -0.66 7.36
N MET A 64 2.47 0.62 7.64
CA MET A 64 3.49 1.67 7.47
C MET A 64 4.67 1.48 8.41
N ASP A 65 4.43 1.10 9.68
CA ASP A 65 5.49 0.82 10.65
C ASP A 65 6.29 -0.44 10.30
N ALA A 66 5.65 -1.43 9.66
CA ALA A 66 6.32 -2.66 9.23
C ALA A 66 7.23 -2.45 8.03
N ALA A 67 7.03 -1.39 7.23
CA ALA A 67 7.82 -1.05 6.06
C ALA A 67 7.97 0.48 5.88
N PRO A 68 8.65 1.17 6.79
CA PRO A 68 8.68 2.64 6.85
C PRO A 68 9.30 3.27 5.60
N ASP A 69 10.29 2.60 5.01
CA ASP A 69 10.98 3.09 3.82
C ASP A 69 10.31 2.64 2.51
N ALA A 70 9.38 1.69 2.54
CA ALA A 70 8.89 1.03 1.33
C ALA A 70 8.12 1.99 0.43
N LEU A 71 7.27 2.85 1.01
CA LEU A 71 6.56 3.88 0.25
C LEU A 71 7.54 4.87 -0.40
N PHE A 72 8.53 5.34 0.36
CA PHE A 72 9.55 6.25 -0.17
C PHE A 72 10.33 5.60 -1.32
N LYS A 73 10.77 4.34 -1.16
CA LYS A 73 11.46 3.58 -2.20
C LYS A 73 10.59 3.45 -3.45
N CYS A 74 9.30 3.14 -3.32
CA CYS A 74 8.39 3.04 -4.45
C CYS A 74 8.23 4.35 -5.21
N VAL A 75 7.98 5.47 -4.51
CA VAL A 75 7.86 6.79 -5.12
C VAL A 75 9.17 7.18 -5.82
N TYR A 76 10.31 6.94 -5.17
CA TYR A 76 11.63 7.21 -5.74
C TYR A 76 11.88 6.39 -7.01
N MET A 77 11.60 5.08 -6.99
CA MET A 77 11.76 4.19 -8.14
C MET A 77 10.84 4.58 -9.30
N GLN A 78 9.59 4.97 -9.02
CA GLN A 78 8.67 5.45 -10.03
C GLN A 78 9.18 6.72 -10.71
N GLN A 79 9.65 7.70 -9.92
CA GLN A 79 10.20 8.93 -10.45
C GLN A 79 11.46 8.69 -11.30
N LEU A 80 12.34 7.79 -10.85
CA LEU A 80 13.53 7.38 -11.60
C LEU A 80 13.16 6.70 -12.93
N ALA A 81 12.14 5.83 -12.92
CA ALA A 81 11.65 5.17 -14.13
C ALA A 81 11.10 6.18 -15.15
N LEU A 82 10.33 7.18 -14.70
CA LEU A 82 9.82 8.25 -15.55
C LEU A 82 10.95 9.08 -16.19
N LEU A 83 11.97 9.44 -15.41
CA LEU A 83 13.14 10.15 -15.92
C LEU A 83 13.89 9.34 -16.98
N ASN A 84 14.05 8.03 -16.76
CA ASN A 84 14.69 7.15 -17.74
C ASN A 84 13.87 7.01 -19.03
N GLN A 85 12.53 7.00 -18.95
CA GLN A 85 11.66 6.98 -20.14
C GLN A 85 11.76 8.28 -20.94
N GLN A 86 11.86 9.43 -20.26
CA GLN A 86 12.05 10.73 -20.92
C GLN A 86 13.42 10.84 -21.60
N ALA A 87 14.48 10.28 -21.00
CA ALA A 87 15.81 10.24 -21.60
C ALA A 87 15.89 9.35 -22.86
N CYS A 88 15.06 8.31 -22.94
CA CYS A 88 15.05 7.37 -24.07
C CYS A 88 14.22 7.86 -25.27
N HIS A 89 13.41 8.91 -25.09
CA HIS A 89 12.71 9.64 -26.15
C HIS A 89 13.21 11.09 -26.20
N PRO A 90 14.41 11.35 -26.78
CA PRO A 90 14.82 12.72 -27.03
C PRO A 90 13.79 13.36 -27.96
N THR A 91 13.19 14.46 -27.50
CA THR A 91 12.35 15.34 -28.33
C THR A 91 13.08 15.61 -29.66
N PRO A 92 12.47 15.35 -30.83
CA PRO A 92 13.08 15.74 -32.08
C PRO A 92 13.21 17.26 -32.07
N VAL A 93 14.45 17.75 -32.11
CA VAL A 93 14.74 19.16 -32.29
C VAL A 93 14.32 19.48 -33.73
N VAL A 94 13.22 20.24 -33.87
CA VAL A 94 12.75 20.80 -35.15
C VAL A 94 13.66 21.93 -35.58
#